data_AF-A0A935XY26-F1
#
_entry.id   AF-A0A935XY26-F1
#
_cell.length_a   1.000
_cell.length_b   1.000
_cell.length_c   1.000
_cell.angle_alpha   90.00
_cell.angle_beta   90.00
_cell.angle_gamma   90.00
#
_symmetry.space_group_name_H-M   'P 1'
#
loop_
_entity.id
_entity.type
_entity.pdbx_description
1 polymer ?
#
loop_
_entity_poly.entity_id
_entity_poly.type
_entity_poly.pdbx_seq_one_letter_code
_entity_poly.pdbx_strand_id
1 'polypeptide(L)'
;MNVVTVDVDQVANEFGGGVKDPSALRDMCRMLYSRAPSKFRYLLLFGDGSYDFRHVDTRTDDQNFVPTYETLESLSPIISYPSDDYFGLLDDSEGEGLRGGLEISIGRFVCRTNAEAQNIVDKVISYDTDPKCFEEWRLNMCFMADDEDGNIHLDQVEELSTLLQKSHPVYNQSKVYLDAYEQITTPGGERYPTVTKAISDDMFKGQLVYTYLGHGGPTSLTQERVLKSSDIIDWDNQYKLPLMITATCTFNGFDDPSITNAGEEAIHSRVKVQLHYFQQYGQCIQMIISC
;
A
#
# COMPACT_ATOMS: atom_id res chain seq x y z
N MET A 1 -2.77 -14.82 -19.72
CA MET A 1 -2.74 -13.34 -19.73
C MET A 1 -1.88 -12.88 -20.88
N ASN A 2 -2.30 -11.88 -21.66
CA ASN A 2 -1.43 -11.24 -22.66
C ASN A 2 -0.84 -9.98 -22.02
N VAL A 3 0.48 -9.85 -22.05
CA VAL A 3 1.20 -8.76 -21.38
C VAL A 3 1.94 -7.94 -22.43
N VAL A 4 1.93 -6.62 -22.27
CA VAL A 4 2.72 -5.67 -23.05
C VAL A 4 3.43 -4.76 -22.06
N THR A 5 4.72 -4.55 -22.27
CA THR A 5 5.52 -3.60 -21.51
C THR A 5 5.66 -2.31 -22.31
N VAL A 6 5.51 -1.16 -21.65
CA VAL A 6 5.65 0.16 -22.27
C VAL A 6 6.59 0.99 -21.40
N ASP A 7 7.53 1.69 -22.04
CA ASP A 7 8.45 2.60 -21.36
C ASP A 7 7.74 3.94 -21.07
N VAL A 8 7.90 4.47 -19.85
CA VAL A 8 7.27 5.74 -19.43
C VAL A 8 7.71 6.90 -20.32
N ASP A 9 8.95 6.90 -20.83
CA ASP A 9 9.43 7.95 -21.73
C ASP A 9 8.70 7.89 -23.08
N GLN A 10 8.31 6.71 -23.55
CA GLN A 10 7.49 6.58 -24.76
C GLN A 10 6.08 7.13 -24.53
N VAL A 11 5.50 6.87 -23.37
CA VAL A 11 4.19 7.42 -22.98
C VAL A 11 4.26 8.95 -22.91
N ALA A 12 5.29 9.49 -22.26
CA ALA A 12 5.52 10.93 -22.17
C ALA A 12 5.65 11.57 -23.56
N ASN A 13 6.40 10.95 -24.48
CA ASN A 13 6.58 11.47 -25.84
C ASN A 13 5.27 11.46 -26.65
N GLU A 14 4.47 10.40 -26.56
CA GLU A 14 3.26 10.23 -27.38
C GLU A 14 2.05 10.99 -26.83
N PHE A 15 1.88 11.04 -25.49
CA PHE A 15 0.68 11.59 -24.85
C PHE A 15 0.96 12.89 -24.08
N GLY A 16 2.21 13.14 -23.67
CA GLY A 16 2.60 14.28 -22.82
C GLY A 16 3.47 15.33 -23.50
N GLY A 17 3.74 15.21 -24.81
CA GLY A 17 4.64 16.12 -25.53
C GLY A 17 6.10 16.07 -25.03
N GLY A 18 6.53 14.93 -24.49
CA GLY A 18 7.86 14.71 -23.91
C GLY A 18 7.95 14.95 -22.40
N VAL A 19 6.86 15.33 -21.74
CA VAL A 19 6.81 15.53 -20.28
C VAL A 19 6.21 14.29 -19.60
N LYS A 20 6.84 13.82 -18.52
CA LYS A 20 6.35 12.73 -17.65
C LYS A 20 5.17 13.18 -16.78
N ASP A 21 4.12 13.71 -17.41
CA ASP A 21 2.90 14.14 -16.73
C ASP A 21 2.01 12.92 -16.41
N PRO A 22 1.43 12.81 -15.20
CA PRO A 22 0.47 11.74 -14.88
C PRO A 22 -0.67 11.66 -15.90
N SER A 23 -1.11 12.79 -16.44
CA SER A 23 -2.19 12.83 -17.45
C SER A 23 -1.82 12.09 -18.73
N ALA A 24 -0.53 12.09 -19.12
CA ALA A 24 -0.06 11.35 -20.30
C ALA A 24 -0.24 9.84 -20.13
N LEU A 25 0.07 9.32 -18.93
CA LEU A 25 -0.15 7.93 -18.57
C LEU A 25 -1.64 7.58 -18.53
N ARG A 26 -2.47 8.45 -17.96
CA ARG A 26 -3.93 8.28 -17.98
C ARG A 26 -4.50 8.29 -19.40
N ASP A 27 -4.05 9.18 -20.27
CA ASP A 27 -4.52 9.28 -21.65
C ASP A 27 -4.19 8.03 -22.46
N MET A 28 -3.01 7.43 -22.25
CA MET A 28 -2.69 6.12 -22.79
C MET A 28 -3.66 5.05 -22.27
N CYS A 29 -3.90 5.00 -20.96
CA CYS A 29 -4.82 4.03 -20.35
C CYS A 29 -6.24 4.17 -20.91
N ARG A 30 -6.74 5.41 -21.02
CA ARG A 30 -8.03 5.71 -21.62
C ARG A 30 -8.10 5.27 -23.07
N MET A 31 -7.09 5.59 -23.88
CA MET A 31 -7.04 5.19 -25.28
C MET A 31 -7.09 3.66 -25.43
N LEU A 32 -6.33 2.93 -24.61
CA LEU A 32 -6.31 1.46 -24.62
C LEU A 32 -7.68 0.88 -24.20
N TYR A 33 -8.26 1.43 -23.14
CA TYR A 33 -9.57 1.02 -22.65
C TYR A 33 -10.67 1.29 -23.67
N SER A 34 -10.79 2.51 -24.20
CA SER A 34 -11.83 2.86 -25.18
C SER A 34 -11.75 2.03 -26.47
N ARG A 35 -10.55 1.61 -26.89
CA ARG A 35 -10.38 0.75 -28.08
C ARG A 35 -10.76 -0.71 -27.83
N ALA A 36 -10.54 -1.22 -26.62
CA ALA A 36 -10.78 -2.62 -26.29
C ALA A 36 -11.01 -2.82 -24.78
N PRO A 37 -12.18 -2.44 -24.24
CA PRO A 37 -12.42 -2.42 -22.79
C PRO A 37 -12.40 -3.83 -22.18
N SER A 38 -12.74 -4.86 -22.97
CA SER A 38 -12.65 -6.25 -22.54
C SER A 38 -11.22 -6.82 -22.51
N LYS A 39 -10.23 -6.13 -23.08
CA LYS A 39 -8.85 -6.59 -23.18
C LYS A 39 -7.91 -5.89 -22.20
N PHE A 40 -8.02 -4.57 -22.04
CA PHE A 40 -7.20 -3.82 -21.11
C PHE A 40 -7.89 -3.80 -19.74
N ARG A 41 -7.42 -4.65 -18.82
CA ARG A 41 -8.04 -4.89 -17.51
C ARG A 41 -7.11 -4.66 -16.32
N TYR A 42 -5.80 -4.61 -16.57
CA TYR A 42 -4.78 -4.52 -15.53
C TYR A 42 -3.70 -3.55 -15.97
N LEU A 43 -3.28 -2.69 -15.05
CA LEU A 43 -2.12 -1.82 -15.16
C LEU A 43 -1.18 -2.11 -13.99
N LEU A 44 0.07 -2.46 -14.29
CA LEU A 44 1.12 -2.55 -13.30
C LEU A 44 2.14 -1.44 -13.57
N LEU A 45 2.27 -0.52 -12.63
CA LEU A 45 3.27 0.53 -12.59
C LEU A 45 4.53 -0.03 -11.96
N PHE A 46 5.67 0.14 -12.61
CA PHE A 46 6.91 -0.47 -12.19
C PHE A 46 7.95 0.62 -11.92
N GLY A 47 8.01 1.08 -10.67
CA GLY A 47 8.86 2.17 -10.24
C GLY A 47 8.19 3.04 -9.19
N ASP A 48 9.03 3.73 -8.42
CA ASP A 48 8.58 4.71 -7.44
C ASP A 48 8.00 6.01 -8.08
N GLY A 49 7.19 6.73 -7.31
CA GLY A 49 6.61 8.02 -7.66
C GLY A 49 7.30 9.18 -6.95
N SER A 50 6.92 10.40 -7.31
CA SER A 50 7.31 11.58 -6.55
C SER A 50 6.26 12.68 -6.64
N TYR A 51 6.03 13.39 -5.53
CA TYR A 51 5.22 14.62 -5.52
C TYR A 51 5.82 15.70 -6.44
N ASP A 52 7.13 15.65 -6.68
CA ASP A 52 7.85 16.53 -7.60
C ASP A 52 8.20 15.80 -8.90
N PHE A 53 7.19 15.24 -9.57
CA PHE A 53 7.36 14.48 -10.82
C PHE A 53 8.01 15.29 -11.97
N ARG A 54 8.05 16.63 -11.85
CA ARG A 54 8.71 17.54 -12.81
C ARG A 54 10.15 17.89 -12.41
N HIS A 55 10.60 17.42 -11.25
CA HIS A 55 11.91 17.66 -10.69
C HIS A 55 12.28 19.15 -10.64
N VAL A 56 11.38 19.97 -10.11
CA VAL A 56 11.59 21.41 -9.91
C VAL A 56 12.56 21.66 -8.75
N ASP A 57 12.46 20.86 -7.69
CA ASP A 57 13.34 20.89 -6.54
C ASP A 57 14.56 20.00 -6.74
N THR A 58 15.65 20.61 -7.19
CA THR A 58 16.93 19.93 -7.45
C THR A 58 17.77 19.64 -6.20
N ARG A 59 17.22 19.83 -4.99
CA ARG A 59 17.92 19.51 -3.73
C ARG A 59 17.93 18.02 -3.42
N THR A 60 16.94 17.29 -3.92
CA THR A 60 16.83 15.83 -3.84
C THR A 60 17.15 15.23 -5.21
N ASP A 61 17.55 13.96 -5.26
CA ASP A 61 17.69 13.25 -6.54
C ASP A 61 16.31 13.06 -7.20
N ASP A 62 16.28 12.97 -8.53
CA ASP A 62 15.07 12.61 -9.26
C ASP A 62 14.75 11.13 -9.03
N GLN A 63 13.83 10.86 -8.10
CA GLN A 63 13.32 9.52 -7.82
C GLN A 63 11.96 9.26 -8.48
N ASN A 64 11.54 10.09 -9.46
CA ASN A 64 10.30 9.87 -10.19
C ASN A 64 10.51 8.89 -11.36
N PHE A 65 10.32 7.60 -11.09
CA PHE A 65 10.42 6.55 -12.13
C PHE A 65 9.14 6.43 -12.95
N VAL A 66 7.99 6.42 -12.26
CA VAL A 66 6.66 6.39 -12.90
C VAL A 66 5.80 7.45 -12.22
N PRO A 67 5.35 8.49 -12.95
CA PRO A 67 4.58 9.59 -12.36
C PRO A 67 3.31 9.08 -11.68
N THR A 68 2.96 9.71 -10.56
CA THR A 68 1.73 9.46 -9.80
C THR A 68 0.85 10.70 -9.82
N TYR A 69 -0.46 10.54 -9.69
CA TYR A 69 -1.34 11.69 -9.53
C TYR A 69 -1.31 12.17 -8.08
N GLU A 70 -1.14 13.48 -7.89
CA GLU A 70 -1.22 14.13 -6.59
C GLU A 70 -2.56 14.85 -6.45
N THR A 71 -3.19 14.71 -5.28
CA THR A 71 -4.36 15.53 -4.91
C THR A 71 -4.03 17.03 -4.95
N LEU A 72 -5.06 17.87 -5.16
CA LEU A 72 -4.89 19.33 -5.29
C LEU A 72 -4.57 20.01 -3.95
N GLU A 73 -4.85 19.35 -2.83
CA GLU A 73 -4.76 19.88 -1.48
C GLU A 73 -3.34 19.86 -0.91
N SER A 74 -2.36 20.34 -1.69
CA SER A 74 -0.92 20.19 -1.45
C SER A 74 -0.36 20.82 -0.15
N LEU A 75 -1.18 21.57 0.60
CA LEU A 75 -0.79 22.18 1.88
C LEU A 75 -1.41 21.48 3.10
N SER A 76 -2.18 20.42 2.89
CA SER A 76 -2.87 19.71 3.97
C SER A 76 -2.26 18.32 4.18
N PRO A 77 -1.63 18.05 5.34
CA PRO A 77 -1.03 16.73 5.60
C PRO A 77 -2.05 15.60 5.75
N ILE A 78 -3.35 15.92 5.81
CA ILE A 78 -4.43 14.95 6.03
C ILE A 78 -5.08 14.52 4.69
N ILE A 79 -5.16 15.44 3.73
CA ILE A 79 -5.86 15.23 2.45
C ILE A 79 -4.96 15.46 1.23
N SER A 80 -3.66 15.68 1.44
CA SER A 80 -2.63 15.62 0.41
C SER A 80 -2.10 14.19 0.33
N TYR A 81 -2.22 13.55 -0.83
CA TYR A 81 -1.68 12.21 -1.05
C TYR A 81 -1.54 11.84 -2.54
N PRO A 82 -0.64 10.89 -2.85
CA PRO A 82 -0.58 10.27 -4.16
C PRO A 82 -1.70 9.25 -4.35
N SER A 83 -2.20 9.13 -5.58
CA SER A 83 -3.17 8.09 -5.94
C SER A 83 -2.97 7.60 -7.37
N ASP A 84 -2.83 6.29 -7.54
CA ASP A 84 -2.81 5.69 -8.88
C ASP A 84 -4.23 5.42 -9.42
N ASP A 85 -5.28 5.55 -8.61
CA ASP A 85 -6.68 5.33 -9.01
C ASP A 85 -7.07 6.21 -10.19
N TYR A 86 -6.45 7.39 -10.27
CA TYR A 86 -6.52 8.30 -11.41
C TYR A 86 -6.33 7.60 -12.77
N PHE A 87 -5.46 6.59 -12.85
CA PHE A 87 -5.18 5.87 -14.10
C PHE A 87 -6.24 4.83 -14.48
N GLY A 88 -7.16 4.49 -13.57
CA GLY A 88 -8.25 3.55 -13.81
C GLY A 88 -9.63 4.16 -13.81
N LEU A 89 -9.75 5.44 -13.47
CA LEU A 89 -10.93 6.29 -13.68
C LEU A 89 -10.96 6.76 -15.14
N LEU A 90 -11.62 6.00 -16.02
CA LEU A 90 -11.46 6.13 -17.48
C LEU A 90 -12.71 6.60 -18.22
N ASP A 91 -13.85 6.78 -17.54
CA ASP A 91 -15.07 7.30 -18.16
C ASP A 91 -15.02 8.82 -18.43
N ASP A 92 -15.97 9.33 -19.21
CA ASP A 92 -16.01 10.73 -19.68
C ASP A 92 -16.12 11.77 -18.57
N SER A 93 -16.72 11.42 -17.44
CA SER A 93 -16.95 12.30 -16.29
C SER A 93 -16.05 12.01 -15.10
N GLU A 94 -15.00 11.20 -15.26
CA GLU A 94 -14.15 10.73 -14.16
C GLU A 94 -12.71 11.25 -14.26
N GLY A 95 -11.96 11.06 -13.16
CA GLY A 95 -10.58 11.47 -12.99
C GLY A 95 -10.43 12.74 -12.15
N GLU A 96 -11.30 13.74 -12.36
CA GLU A 96 -11.31 14.95 -11.53
C GLU A 96 -11.76 14.63 -10.10
N GLY A 97 -10.91 14.95 -9.12
CA GLY A 97 -11.19 14.73 -7.70
C GLY A 97 -11.25 13.26 -7.27
N LEU A 98 -10.71 12.34 -8.09
CA LEU A 98 -10.63 10.89 -7.80
C LEU A 98 -12.00 10.23 -7.52
N ARG A 99 -13.06 10.74 -8.15
CA ARG A 99 -14.41 10.19 -8.03
C ARG A 99 -14.76 9.31 -9.22
N GLY A 100 -15.34 8.15 -8.94
CA GLY A 100 -15.81 7.22 -9.96
C GLY A 100 -15.65 5.76 -9.59
N GLY A 101 -15.94 4.87 -10.54
CA GLY A 101 -15.60 3.46 -10.47
C GLY A 101 -14.30 3.21 -11.21
N LEU A 102 -13.48 2.26 -10.74
CA LEU A 102 -12.29 1.87 -11.50
C LEU A 102 -12.67 0.88 -12.61
N GLU A 103 -12.37 1.22 -13.87
CA GLU A 103 -12.60 0.35 -15.03
C GLU A 103 -11.56 -0.78 -15.14
N ILE A 104 -10.35 -0.52 -14.63
CA ILE A 104 -9.22 -1.45 -14.63
C ILE A 104 -8.64 -1.58 -13.22
N SER A 105 -8.03 -2.72 -12.93
CA SER A 105 -7.26 -2.90 -11.70
C SER A 105 -5.85 -2.32 -11.88
N ILE A 106 -5.38 -1.60 -10.86
CA ILE A 106 -4.09 -0.91 -10.90
C ILE A 106 -3.25 -1.39 -9.73
N GLY A 107 -1.97 -1.61 -9.99
CA GLY A 107 -1.00 -1.81 -8.94
C GLY A 107 0.33 -1.16 -9.25
N ARG A 108 1.13 -0.94 -8.22
CA ARG A 108 2.47 -0.37 -8.31
C ARG A 108 3.48 -1.22 -7.55
N PHE A 109 4.58 -1.55 -8.22
CA PHE A 109 5.81 -1.97 -7.54
C PHE A 109 6.64 -0.73 -7.26
N VAL A 110 6.62 -0.29 -6.00
CA VAL A 110 7.42 0.82 -5.53
C VAL A 110 8.86 0.32 -5.39
N CYS A 111 9.74 0.82 -6.24
CA CYS A 111 11.15 0.44 -6.24
C CYS A 111 11.99 1.51 -6.95
N ARG A 112 13.18 1.78 -6.41
CA ARG A 112 14.14 2.77 -6.91
C ARG A 112 15.37 2.10 -7.53
N THR A 113 15.57 0.81 -7.26
CA THR A 113 16.72 0.03 -7.73
C THR A 113 16.31 -1.29 -8.36
N ASN A 114 17.16 -1.82 -9.25
CA ASN A 114 16.98 -3.16 -9.82
C ASN A 114 16.91 -4.26 -8.75
N ALA A 115 17.58 -4.07 -7.60
CA ALA A 115 17.57 -5.05 -6.52
C ALA A 115 16.20 -5.10 -5.82
N GLU A 116 15.61 -3.94 -5.50
CA GLU A 116 14.27 -3.84 -4.93
C GLU A 116 13.22 -4.41 -5.89
N ALA A 117 13.29 -4.02 -7.16
CA ALA A 117 12.45 -4.55 -8.23
C ALA A 117 12.49 -6.08 -8.29
N GLN A 118 13.71 -6.65 -8.33
CA GLN A 118 13.88 -8.11 -8.35
C GLN A 118 13.35 -8.77 -7.07
N ASN A 119 13.52 -8.14 -5.91
CA ASN A 119 13.03 -8.68 -4.65
C ASN A 119 11.49 -8.74 -4.61
N ILE A 120 10.81 -7.70 -5.10
CA ILE A 120 9.34 -7.67 -5.18
C ILE A 120 8.84 -8.72 -6.16
N VAL A 121 9.43 -8.80 -7.36
CA VAL A 121 9.04 -9.80 -8.37
C VAL A 121 9.26 -11.23 -7.86
N ASP A 122 10.42 -11.52 -7.29
CA ASP A 122 10.75 -12.85 -6.75
C ASP A 122 9.81 -13.23 -5.61
N LYS A 123 9.44 -12.25 -4.75
CA LYS A 123 8.46 -12.44 -3.69
C LYS A 123 7.11 -12.86 -4.26
N VAL A 124 6.57 -12.11 -5.21
CA VAL A 124 5.27 -12.40 -5.85
C VAL A 124 5.28 -13.78 -6.50
N ILE A 125 6.31 -14.08 -7.30
CA ILE A 125 6.45 -15.40 -7.93
C ILE A 125 6.51 -16.51 -6.87
N SER A 126 7.29 -16.33 -5.80
CA SER A 126 7.41 -17.33 -4.73
C SER A 126 6.09 -17.54 -3.98
N TYR A 127 5.31 -16.48 -3.78
CA TYR A 127 4.01 -16.53 -3.10
C TYR A 127 3.01 -17.42 -3.86
N ASP A 128 3.09 -17.39 -5.19
CA ASP A 128 2.18 -18.10 -6.10
C ASP A 128 2.69 -19.48 -6.53
N THR A 129 3.97 -19.79 -6.32
CA THR A 129 4.58 -21.01 -6.88
C THR A 129 5.30 -21.89 -5.88
N ASP A 130 5.81 -21.36 -4.75
CA ASP A 130 6.52 -22.16 -3.76
C ASP A 130 5.50 -22.86 -2.83
N PRO A 131 5.48 -24.22 -2.77
CA PRO A 131 4.57 -24.93 -1.89
C PRO A 131 4.68 -24.55 -0.41
N LYS A 132 5.85 -24.05 0.05
CA LYS A 132 6.04 -23.57 1.42
C LYS A 132 5.16 -22.36 1.76
N CYS A 133 4.70 -21.64 0.73
CA CYS A 133 3.77 -20.54 0.89
C CYS A 133 2.32 -21.01 1.10
N PHE A 134 1.99 -22.29 0.89
CA PHE A 134 0.60 -22.81 0.86
C PHE A 134 0.16 -23.51 2.15
N GLU A 135 0.77 -23.13 3.27
CA GLU A 135 0.56 -23.77 4.58
C GLU A 135 -0.63 -23.17 5.35
N GLU A 136 -0.92 -23.72 6.54
CA GLU A 136 -2.08 -23.38 7.37
C GLU A 136 -2.20 -21.90 7.77
N TRP A 137 -1.10 -21.14 7.72
CA TRP A 137 -1.10 -19.72 8.08
C TRP A 137 -2.04 -18.88 7.20
N ARG A 138 -2.38 -19.38 5.99
CA ARG A 138 -3.37 -18.78 5.09
C ARG A 138 -4.82 -18.87 5.62
N LEU A 139 -5.05 -19.58 6.73
CA LEU A 139 -6.34 -19.59 7.42
C LEU A 139 -6.43 -18.53 8.51
N ASN A 140 -5.35 -17.81 8.83
CA ASN A 140 -5.37 -16.83 9.92
C ASN A 140 -5.54 -15.42 9.38
N MET A 141 -6.32 -14.60 10.09
CA MET A 141 -6.45 -13.17 9.82
C MET A 141 -6.34 -12.41 11.13
N CYS A 142 -5.57 -11.31 11.11
CA CYS A 142 -5.42 -10.44 12.27
C CYS A 142 -6.13 -9.11 12.02
N PHE A 143 -6.82 -8.62 13.05
CA PHE A 143 -7.42 -7.30 13.05
C PHE A 143 -6.87 -6.46 14.20
N MET A 144 -6.24 -5.35 13.87
CA MET A 144 -5.57 -4.45 14.80
C MET A 144 -6.25 -3.08 14.79
N ALA A 145 -6.50 -2.54 15.98
CA ALA A 145 -7.10 -1.22 16.15
C ALA A 145 -6.23 -0.36 17.07
N ASP A 146 -6.05 0.88 16.67
CA ASP A 146 -5.44 1.95 17.48
C ASP A 146 -6.29 2.28 18.70
N ASP A 147 -5.68 2.90 19.71
CA ASP A 147 -6.36 3.43 20.89
C ASP A 147 -6.92 4.85 20.67
N GLU A 148 -7.65 5.36 21.67
CA GLU A 148 -8.26 6.69 21.69
C GLU A 148 -9.40 6.92 20.67
N ASP A 149 -9.58 8.17 20.21
CA ASP A 149 -10.62 8.65 19.28
C ASP A 149 -12.07 8.25 19.58
N GLY A 150 -12.36 8.03 20.86
CA GLY A 150 -13.68 7.54 21.29
C GLY A 150 -14.02 6.16 20.70
N ASN A 151 -13.01 5.30 20.53
CA ASN A 151 -13.09 3.93 20.03
C ASN A 151 -13.47 3.77 18.55
N ILE A 152 -13.38 4.83 17.74
CA ILE A 152 -13.81 4.74 16.33
C ILE A 152 -13.07 3.63 15.56
N HIS A 153 -11.76 3.48 15.78
CA HIS A 153 -10.95 2.45 15.11
C HIS A 153 -11.27 1.04 15.61
N LEU A 154 -11.50 0.90 16.92
CA LEU A 154 -11.95 -0.34 17.53
C LEU A 154 -13.32 -0.78 17.00
N ASP A 155 -14.28 0.14 16.97
CA ASP A 155 -15.64 -0.13 16.48
C ASP A 155 -15.63 -0.56 15.00
N GLN A 156 -14.84 0.12 14.16
CA GLN A 156 -14.66 -0.25 12.75
C GLN A 156 -14.06 -1.65 12.59
N VAL A 157 -13.02 -1.97 13.37
CA VAL A 157 -12.39 -3.30 13.35
C VAL A 157 -13.35 -4.38 13.85
N GLU A 158 -14.13 -4.12 14.90
CA GLU A 158 -15.13 -5.05 15.43
C GLU A 158 -16.23 -5.33 14.41
N GLU A 159 -16.71 -4.30 13.70
CA GLU A 159 -17.67 -4.46 12.61
C GLU A 159 -17.12 -5.35 11.50
N LEU A 160 -15.90 -5.07 11.01
CA LEU A 160 -15.25 -5.84 9.94
C LEU A 160 -15.01 -7.30 10.35
N SER A 161 -14.43 -7.52 11.52
CA SER A 161 -14.11 -8.86 12.02
C SER A 161 -15.37 -9.70 12.25
N THR A 162 -16.43 -9.10 12.82
CA THR A 162 -17.73 -9.76 13.02
C THR A 162 -18.41 -10.13 11.70
N LEU A 163 -18.41 -9.20 10.72
CA LEU A 163 -18.96 -9.46 9.39
C LEU A 163 -18.23 -10.61 8.70
N LEU A 164 -16.89 -10.62 8.79
CA LEU A 164 -16.08 -11.68 8.21
C LEU A 164 -16.31 -13.02 8.92
N GLN A 165 -16.38 -13.04 10.25
CA GLN A 165 -16.60 -14.27 11.02
C GLN A 165 -17.93 -14.94 10.65
N LYS A 166 -18.95 -14.13 10.36
CA LYS A 166 -20.28 -14.60 9.95
C LYS A 166 -20.30 -15.09 8.50
N SER A 167 -19.63 -14.39 7.59
CA SER A 167 -19.67 -14.69 6.15
C SER A 167 -18.65 -15.75 5.72
N HIS A 168 -17.50 -15.82 6.40
CA HIS A 168 -16.36 -16.68 6.08
C HIS A 168 -15.78 -17.33 7.36
N PRO A 169 -16.53 -18.20 8.05
CA PRO A 169 -16.14 -18.79 9.34
C PRO A 169 -14.94 -19.76 9.27
N VAL A 170 -14.43 -20.02 8.06
CA VAL A 170 -13.25 -20.87 7.84
C VAL A 170 -11.95 -20.22 8.31
N TYR A 171 -11.91 -18.89 8.39
CA TYR A 171 -10.73 -18.16 8.83
C TYR A 171 -10.69 -18.01 10.36
N ASN A 172 -9.53 -18.29 10.95
CA ASN A 172 -9.23 -18.00 12.34
C ASN A 172 -8.94 -16.51 12.49
N GLN A 173 -9.55 -15.87 13.47
CA GLN A 173 -9.33 -14.44 13.73
C GLN A 173 -8.49 -14.23 14.99
N SER A 174 -7.43 -13.41 14.88
CA SER A 174 -6.75 -12.79 16.02
C SER A 174 -7.06 -11.29 16.06
N LYS A 175 -7.00 -10.72 17.27
CA LYS A 175 -7.33 -9.32 17.52
C LYS A 175 -6.25 -8.67 18.38
N VAL A 176 -5.78 -7.50 17.96
CA VAL A 176 -4.76 -6.71 18.65
C VAL A 176 -5.31 -5.30 18.86
N TYR A 177 -5.93 -5.05 20.01
CA TYR A 177 -6.50 -3.75 20.36
C TYR A 177 -5.55 -3.06 21.32
N LEU A 178 -5.04 -1.87 20.97
CA LEU A 178 -4.02 -1.20 21.78
C LEU A 178 -4.48 -1.00 23.24
N ASP A 179 -5.73 -0.60 23.46
CA ASP A 179 -6.36 -0.45 24.79
C ASP A 179 -6.41 -1.75 25.63
N ALA A 180 -6.18 -2.91 25.02
CA ALA A 180 -6.09 -4.19 25.74
C ALA A 180 -4.66 -4.52 26.23
N TYR A 181 -3.68 -3.68 25.91
CA TYR A 181 -2.27 -3.84 26.30
C TYR A 181 -1.84 -2.75 27.28
N GLU A 182 -0.81 -3.04 28.07
CA GLU A 182 -0.24 -2.07 29.01
C GLU A 182 0.54 -0.98 28.26
N GLN A 183 0.05 0.27 28.37
CA GLN A 183 0.78 1.45 27.95
C GLN A 183 1.86 1.80 28.99
N ILE A 184 3.08 2.09 28.53
CA ILE A 184 4.16 2.51 29.41
C ILE A 184 4.68 3.91 29.05
N THR A 185 4.90 4.72 30.08
CA THR A 185 5.49 6.05 29.93
C THR A 185 7.01 5.97 29.83
N THR A 186 7.57 6.57 28.79
CA THR A 186 9.02 6.73 28.62
C THR A 186 9.38 8.21 28.51
N PRO A 187 10.66 8.61 28.70
CA PRO A 187 11.09 9.99 28.44
C PRO A 187 10.82 10.46 27.01
N GLY A 188 10.67 9.54 26.06
CA GLY A 188 10.33 9.81 24.66
C GLY A 188 8.84 9.70 24.35
N GLY A 189 7.95 9.71 25.36
CA GLY A 189 6.50 9.55 25.24
C GLY A 189 6.00 8.13 25.53
N GLU A 190 4.70 7.93 25.41
CA GLU A 190 4.03 6.64 25.67
C GLU A 190 4.40 5.57 24.64
N ARG A 191 4.42 4.30 25.07
CA ARG A 191 4.77 3.14 24.23
C ARG A 191 3.87 1.95 24.55
N TYR A 192 3.67 1.10 23.53
CA TYR A 192 3.09 -0.24 23.66
C TYR A 192 4.08 -1.35 23.21
N PRO A 193 5.14 -1.66 23.98
CA PRO A 193 6.15 -2.65 23.56
C PRO A 193 5.55 -4.06 23.35
N THR A 194 4.54 -4.41 24.14
CA THR A 194 3.84 -5.70 24.05
C THR A 194 2.99 -5.81 22.79
N VAL A 195 2.48 -4.69 22.25
CA VAL A 195 1.81 -4.65 20.95
C VAL A 195 2.81 -4.87 19.82
N THR A 196 3.94 -4.15 19.80
CA THR A 196 5.01 -4.39 18.80
C THR A 196 5.47 -5.84 18.79
N LYS A 197 5.57 -6.46 19.98
CA LYS A 197 5.87 -7.88 20.11
C LYS A 197 4.76 -8.75 19.52
N ALA A 198 3.49 -8.47 19.84
CA ALA A 198 2.36 -9.23 19.32
C ALA A 198 2.30 -9.22 17.79
N ILE A 199 2.54 -8.05 17.17
CA ILE A 199 2.62 -7.91 15.70
C ILE A 199 3.73 -8.80 15.15
N SER A 200 4.94 -8.71 15.71
CA SER A 200 6.09 -9.50 15.25
C SER A 200 5.86 -11.01 15.41
N ASP A 201 5.26 -11.43 16.52
CA ASP A 201 4.87 -12.82 16.75
C ASP A 201 3.84 -13.28 15.71
N ASP A 202 2.88 -12.42 15.34
CA ASP A 202 1.85 -12.75 14.35
C ASP A 202 2.40 -12.81 12.93
N MET A 203 3.33 -11.94 12.55
CA MET A 203 4.07 -12.05 11.28
C MET A 203 4.86 -13.36 11.20
N PHE A 204 5.55 -13.74 12.29
CA PHE A 204 6.31 -14.98 12.35
C PHE A 204 5.43 -16.24 12.31
N LYS A 205 4.27 -16.22 13.01
CA LYS A 205 3.27 -17.30 12.91
C LYS A 205 2.71 -17.39 11.49
N GLY A 206 2.50 -16.24 10.85
CA GLY A 206 1.93 -16.09 9.52
C GLY A 206 0.44 -15.78 9.59
N GLN A 207 0.02 -14.80 8.80
CA GLN A 207 -1.36 -14.36 8.62
C GLN A 207 -1.65 -14.28 7.13
N LEU A 208 -2.85 -14.65 6.67
CA LEU A 208 -3.29 -14.37 5.31
C LEU A 208 -3.47 -12.87 5.11
N VAL A 209 -4.21 -12.24 6.03
CA VAL A 209 -4.52 -10.82 6.03
C VAL A 209 -4.22 -10.23 7.40
N TYR A 210 -3.56 -9.09 7.43
CA TYR A 210 -3.34 -8.30 8.62
C TYR A 210 -3.90 -6.90 8.41
N THR A 211 -5.02 -6.61 9.05
CA THR A 211 -5.73 -5.33 8.92
C THR A 211 -5.40 -4.43 10.10
N TYR A 212 -5.00 -3.20 9.84
CA TYR A 212 -4.82 -2.15 10.84
C TYR A 212 -5.66 -0.93 10.48
N LEU A 213 -6.46 -0.43 11.43
CA LEU A 213 -7.15 0.85 11.31
C LEU A 213 -6.66 1.80 12.41
N GLY A 214 -6.19 2.99 12.04
CA GLY A 214 -5.67 3.95 13.01
C GLY A 214 -4.65 4.95 12.49
N HIS A 215 -3.98 5.62 13.41
CA HIS A 215 -2.94 6.59 13.09
C HIS A 215 -1.63 5.96 12.62
N GLY A 216 -0.83 6.73 11.91
CA GLY A 216 0.43 6.23 11.38
C GLY A 216 1.20 7.32 10.67
N GLY A 217 2.50 7.29 10.90
CA GLY A 217 3.45 8.15 10.21
C GLY A 217 4.27 7.36 9.18
N PRO A 218 5.20 8.02 8.48
CA PRO A 218 5.99 7.37 7.44
C PRO A 218 6.92 6.26 7.96
N THR A 219 7.23 6.24 9.26
CA THR A 219 8.22 5.29 9.82
C THR A 219 7.68 4.39 10.93
N SER A 220 6.39 4.52 11.28
CA SER A 220 5.73 3.68 12.29
C SER A 220 4.20 3.81 12.25
N LEU A 221 3.50 2.81 12.76
CA LEU A 221 2.08 2.93 13.12
C LEU A 221 1.92 3.61 14.50
N THR A 222 0.72 4.15 14.73
CA THR A 222 0.27 4.75 16.00
C THR A 222 1.09 5.96 16.45
N GLN A 223 0.57 6.75 17.39
CA GLN A 223 1.33 7.87 17.98
C GLN A 223 2.47 7.36 18.89
N GLU A 224 2.30 6.16 19.44
CA GLU A 224 3.19 5.45 20.36
C GLU A 224 4.33 4.75 19.61
N ARG A 225 4.37 4.85 18.27
CA ARG A 225 5.41 4.27 17.39
C ARG A 225 5.47 2.76 17.50
N VAL A 226 4.31 2.12 17.39
CA VAL A 226 4.21 0.67 17.21
C VAL A 226 4.60 0.33 15.76
N LEU A 227 5.23 -0.83 15.57
CA LEU A 227 5.68 -1.29 14.24
C LEU A 227 6.52 -0.24 13.48
N LYS A 228 7.75 -0.01 13.91
CA LYS A 228 8.66 0.91 13.19
C LYS A 228 9.25 0.23 11.96
N SER A 229 9.76 1.02 11.01
CA SER A 229 10.59 0.53 9.89
C SER A 229 11.71 -0.43 10.35
N SER A 230 12.36 -0.17 11.49
CA SER A 230 13.38 -1.08 12.05
C SER A 230 12.83 -2.46 12.39
N ASP A 231 11.61 -2.50 12.95
CA ASP A 231 10.97 -3.75 13.36
C ASP A 231 10.59 -4.58 12.12
N ILE A 232 10.17 -3.92 11.04
CA ILE A 232 9.87 -4.51 9.73
C ILE A 232 11.13 -5.05 9.05
N ILE A 233 12.25 -4.32 9.14
CA ILE A 233 13.55 -4.73 8.60
C ILE A 233 14.02 -6.05 9.23
N ASP A 234 13.74 -6.24 10.52
CA ASP A 234 14.16 -7.41 11.29
C ASP A 234 13.27 -8.66 11.10
N TRP A 235 12.20 -8.58 10.31
CA TRP A 235 11.32 -9.73 10.07
C TRP A 235 11.96 -10.84 9.22
N ASP A 236 11.72 -12.09 9.64
CA ASP A 236 12.15 -13.31 8.95
C ASP A 236 10.96 -14.26 8.69
N ASN A 237 10.16 -13.95 7.68
CA ASN A 237 8.91 -14.66 7.35
C ASN A 237 8.78 -14.98 5.84
N GLN A 238 9.88 -15.40 5.21
CA GLN A 238 10.02 -15.56 3.75
C GLN A 238 8.89 -16.31 3.03
N TYR A 239 8.26 -17.26 3.69
CA TYR A 239 7.18 -18.10 3.13
C TYR A 239 5.79 -17.80 3.73
N LYS A 240 5.70 -16.78 4.57
CA LYS A 240 4.50 -16.39 5.30
C LYS A 240 4.32 -14.89 5.13
N LEU A 241 3.96 -14.51 3.90
CA LEU A 241 3.93 -13.12 3.46
C LEU A 241 2.49 -12.61 3.55
N PRO A 242 2.06 -12.00 4.68
CA PRO A 242 0.69 -11.53 4.79
C PRO A 242 0.38 -10.46 3.75
N LEU A 243 -0.90 -10.39 3.41
CA LEU A 243 -1.51 -9.19 2.88
C LEU A 243 -1.72 -8.20 4.03
N MET A 244 -0.95 -7.13 4.11
CA MET A 244 -1.21 -6.06 5.07
C MET A 244 -2.16 -5.02 4.47
N ILE A 245 -3.22 -4.68 5.20
CA ILE A 245 -4.17 -3.62 4.87
C ILE A 245 -4.08 -2.59 5.98
N THR A 246 -3.60 -1.38 5.65
CA THR A 246 -3.48 -0.29 6.63
C THR A 246 -4.43 0.84 6.22
N ALA A 247 -5.44 1.14 7.04
CA ALA A 247 -6.20 2.39 6.96
C ALA A 247 -5.56 3.41 7.89
N THR A 248 -4.64 4.18 7.35
CA THR A 248 -3.82 5.12 8.11
C THR A 248 -3.34 6.29 7.23
N CYS A 249 -2.59 7.23 7.79
CA CYS A 249 -2.21 8.47 7.10
C CYS A 249 -1.05 8.26 6.11
N THR A 250 0.20 8.13 6.56
CA THR A 250 1.39 8.22 5.67
C THR A 250 2.31 7.01 5.70
N PHE A 251 1.89 5.91 6.34
CA PHE A 251 2.70 4.70 6.48
C PHE A 251 3.18 4.09 5.15
N ASN A 252 2.44 4.34 4.06
CA ASN A 252 2.76 3.86 2.71
C ASN A 252 2.69 5.01 1.67
N GLY A 253 2.94 6.26 2.08
CA GLY A 253 3.05 7.40 1.16
C GLY A 253 4.32 7.31 0.33
N PHE A 254 4.20 6.92 -0.94
CA PHE A 254 5.30 6.59 -1.85
C PHE A 254 5.77 7.77 -2.71
N ASP A 255 5.36 8.99 -2.40
CA ASP A 255 5.63 10.19 -3.20
C ASP A 255 6.76 11.06 -2.64
N ASP A 256 7.25 10.79 -1.41
CA ASP A 256 8.36 11.52 -0.82
C ASP A 256 9.72 10.89 -1.22
N PRO A 257 10.50 11.51 -2.12
CA PRO A 257 11.76 10.95 -2.60
C PRO A 257 12.86 10.98 -1.53
N SER A 258 12.65 11.67 -0.40
CA SER A 258 13.66 11.85 0.65
C SER A 258 13.61 10.77 1.75
N ILE A 259 12.57 9.94 1.75
CA ILE A 259 12.32 8.93 2.79
C ILE A 259 12.05 7.58 2.12
N THR A 260 12.52 6.51 2.75
CA THR A 260 11.96 5.16 2.53
C THR A 260 11.00 4.88 3.67
N ASN A 261 9.70 4.87 3.40
CA ASN A 261 8.69 4.71 4.43
C ASN A 261 8.57 3.24 4.89
N ALA A 262 7.88 3.00 6.00
CA ALA A 262 7.70 1.68 6.59
C ALA A 262 6.98 0.69 5.65
N GLY A 263 6.06 1.18 4.82
CA GLY A 263 5.41 0.40 3.77
C GLY A 263 6.39 -0.05 2.68
N GLU A 264 7.20 0.86 2.15
CA GLU A 264 8.27 0.55 1.19
C GLU A 264 9.24 -0.48 1.76
N GLU A 265 9.69 -0.29 3.00
CA GLU A 265 10.57 -1.24 3.69
C GLU A 265 9.98 -2.67 3.72
N ALA A 266 8.68 -2.79 3.95
CA ALA A 266 8.01 -4.09 4.01
C ALA A 266 7.88 -4.76 2.62
N ILE A 267 7.90 -4.02 1.51
CA ILE A 267 7.88 -4.62 0.17
C ILE A 267 9.29 -4.84 -0.43
N HIS A 268 10.27 -4.00 -0.13
CA HIS A 268 11.62 -4.03 -0.72
C HIS A 268 12.45 -5.29 -0.41
N SER A 269 12.13 -6.01 0.66
CA SER A 269 12.78 -7.28 1.02
C SER A 269 11.97 -8.48 0.58
N ARG A 270 12.66 -9.55 0.14
CA ARG A 270 12.07 -10.86 -0.23
C ARG A 270 11.32 -11.56 0.91
N VAL A 271 11.59 -11.16 2.15
CA VAL A 271 11.30 -11.97 3.33
C VAL A 271 10.03 -11.53 4.07
N LYS A 272 9.44 -10.39 3.71
CA LYS A 272 8.54 -9.62 4.58
C LYS A 272 7.05 -9.76 4.24
N VAL A 273 6.45 -8.78 3.55
CA VAL A 273 4.99 -8.67 3.40
C VAL A 273 4.63 -8.34 1.95
N GLN A 274 3.41 -8.70 1.54
CA GLN A 274 2.77 -8.12 0.38
C GLN A 274 1.84 -7.00 0.88
N LEU A 275 2.27 -5.75 0.81
CA LEU A 275 1.46 -4.64 1.31
C LEU A 275 0.37 -4.26 0.31
N HIS A 276 -0.79 -3.91 0.84
CA HIS A 276 -1.83 -3.17 0.14
C HIS A 276 -2.21 -1.95 0.97
N TYR A 277 -2.49 -0.88 0.24
CA TYR A 277 -2.74 0.42 0.82
C TYR A 277 -4.22 0.79 0.76
N PHE A 278 -4.72 1.39 1.85
CA PHE A 278 -6.03 2.02 1.90
C PHE A 278 -5.89 3.36 2.63
N GLN A 279 -6.08 4.49 1.95
CA GLN A 279 -6.12 5.78 2.64
C GLN A 279 -7.55 6.13 3.04
N GLN A 280 -7.77 6.46 4.31
CA GLN A 280 -9.12 6.64 4.88
C GLN A 280 -9.79 7.99 4.55
N TYR A 281 -9.24 8.83 3.67
CA TYR A 281 -9.83 10.14 3.37
C TYR A 281 -10.21 10.31 1.89
N GLY A 282 -11.30 9.64 1.52
CA GLY A 282 -12.08 9.97 0.32
C GLY A 282 -11.93 8.99 -0.83
N GLN A 283 -12.63 7.86 -0.73
CA GLN A 283 -13.10 7.03 -1.85
C GLN A 283 -12.09 6.74 -2.96
N CYS A 284 -11.19 5.78 -2.74
CA CYS A 284 -11.00 4.63 -3.64
C CYS A 284 -10.09 3.57 -2.99
N ILE A 285 -10.26 2.33 -3.44
CA ILE A 285 -9.63 1.12 -2.91
C ILE A 285 -8.48 0.76 -3.86
N GLN A 286 -7.23 0.97 -3.45
CA GLN A 286 -6.09 0.48 -4.22
C GLN A 286 -5.80 -0.98 -3.84
N MET A 287 -6.34 -1.91 -4.64
CA MET A 287 -6.15 -3.35 -4.46
C MET A 287 -5.06 -3.85 -5.42
N ILE A 288 -3.81 -3.98 -4.94
CA ILE A 288 -2.70 -4.55 -5.71
C ILE A 288 -2.76 -6.08 -5.63
N ILE A 289 -3.81 -6.70 -6.17
CA ILE A 289 -3.81 -8.16 -6.27
C ILE A 289 -2.82 -8.55 -7.37
N SER A 290 -1.73 -9.21 -7.01
CA SER A 290 -1.08 -10.13 -7.93
C SER A 290 -2.01 -11.33 -8.08
N CYS A 291 -2.80 -11.33 -9.16
CA CYS A 291 -3.57 -12.48 -9.63
C CYS A 291 -2.72 -13.33 -10.58
#